data_AF-A0AAQ4E5E5-F1
#
_entry.id   AF-A0AAQ4E5E5-F1
#
_cell.length_a   1.000
_cell.length_b   1.000
_cell.length_c   1.000
_cell.angle_alpha   90.00
_cell.angle_beta   90.00
_cell.angle_gamma   90.00
#
_symmetry.space_group_name_H-M   'P 1'
#
loop_
_entity.id
_entity.type
_entity.pdbx_description
1 polymer ?
#
loop_
_entity_poly.entity_id
_entity_poly.type
_entity_poly.pdbx_seq_one_letter_code
_entity_poly.pdbx_strand_id
1 'polypeptide(L)'
;MQKPPSPGEPVRLELGNWFPEGQVAQKRAAIRDLILNLHMQQNPGSDFPQRWRKEEEKEEEAAALRVEEPPVPTTVLVTAPTSVILVCPPGNSGVSGSNQPS
;
A
#
# COMPACT_ATOMS: atom_id res chain seq x y z
N MET A 1 15.86 21.80 17.67
CA MET A 1 15.74 21.57 16.20
C MET A 1 16.79 20.57 15.80
N GLN A 2 16.44 19.54 15.01
CA GLN A 2 17.38 18.50 14.59
C GLN A 2 18.15 19.00 13.36
N LYS A 3 19.49 18.83 13.35
CA LYS A 3 20.34 19.21 12.22
C LYS A 3 19.92 18.38 11.00
N PRO A 4 19.72 19.00 9.82
CA PRO A 4 19.40 18.23 8.62
C PRO A 4 20.57 17.32 8.21
N PRO A 5 20.29 16.16 7.59
CA PRO A 5 21.32 15.22 7.14
C PRO A 5 22.21 15.86 6.07
N SER A 6 23.49 15.45 6.05
CA SER A 6 24.47 15.97 5.10
C SER A 6 24.34 15.28 3.74
N PRO A 7 24.71 15.92 2.61
CA PRO A 7 24.77 15.26 1.32
C PRO A 7 25.68 14.02 1.36
N GLY A 8 25.22 12.88 0.84
CA GLY A 8 25.96 11.61 0.89
C GLY A 8 25.77 10.79 2.17
N GLU A 9 25.11 11.33 3.20
CA GLU A 9 24.84 10.61 4.46
C GLU A 9 23.65 9.65 4.29
N PRO A 10 23.78 8.35 4.60
CA PRO A 10 22.68 7.41 4.59
C PRO A 10 21.63 7.80 5.64
N VAL A 11 20.38 8.01 5.21
CA VAL A 11 19.27 8.33 6.10
C VAL A 11 18.38 7.11 6.25
N ARG A 12 18.24 6.63 7.50
CA ARG A 12 17.30 5.57 7.83
C ARG A 12 15.91 6.19 8.08
N LEU A 13 14.93 5.78 7.29
CA LEU A 13 13.52 6.10 7.51
C LEU A 13 12.82 4.92 8.16
N GLU A 14 12.18 5.17 9.30
CA GLU A 14 11.27 4.22 9.93
C GLU A 14 9.89 4.31 9.26
N LEU A 15 9.45 3.20 8.67
CA LEU A 15 8.19 3.07 7.94
C LEU A 15 7.12 2.28 8.71
N GLY A 16 7.44 1.71 9.87
CA GLY A 16 6.57 0.77 10.59
C GLY A 16 5.15 1.30 10.89
N ASN A 17 5.00 2.62 11.04
CA ASN A 17 3.70 3.26 11.28
C ASN A 17 3.23 4.14 10.11
N TRP A 18 3.88 4.05 8.95
CA TRP A 18 3.52 4.84 7.78
C TRP A 18 2.12 4.47 7.26
N PHE A 19 1.75 3.19 7.38
CA PHE A 19 0.45 2.68 6.97
C PHE A 19 -0.17 1.86 8.11
N PRO A 20 -0.90 2.51 9.03
CA PRO A 20 -1.58 1.80 10.11
C PRO A 20 -2.53 0.73 9.56
N GLU A 21 -2.43 -0.51 10.02
CA GLU A 21 -3.18 -1.65 9.47
C GLU A 21 -4.69 -1.40 9.44
N GLY A 22 -5.25 -0.81 10.51
CA GLY A 22 -6.67 -0.45 10.56
C GLY A 22 -7.09 0.55 9.47
N GLN A 23 -6.24 1.52 9.15
CA GLN A 23 -6.51 2.47 8.06
C GLN A 23 -6.36 1.81 6.68
N VAL A 24 -5.42 0.88 6.54
CA VAL A 24 -5.26 0.09 5.31
C VAL A 24 -6.50 -0.78 5.07
N ALA A 25 -6.99 -1.47 6.11
CA ALA A 25 -8.20 -2.27 6.04
C ALA A 25 -9.43 -1.41 5.70
N GLN A 26 -9.59 -0.27 6.36
CA GLN A 26 -10.65 0.68 6.04
C GLN A 26 -10.57 1.19 4.60
N LYS A 27 -9.37 1.50 4.10
CA LYS A 27 -9.18 1.92 2.71
C LYS A 27 -9.53 0.81 1.72
N ARG A 28 -9.18 -0.45 2.01
CA ARG A 28 -9.57 -1.58 1.17
C ARG A 28 -11.09 -1.70 1.07
N ALA A 29 -11.80 -1.59 2.19
CA ALA A 29 -13.26 -1.59 2.20
C ALA A 29 -13.83 -0.41 1.39
N ALA A 30 -13.31 0.81 1.60
CA ALA A 30 -13.76 1.99 0.88
C ALA A 30 -13.52 1.90 -0.64
N ILE A 31 -12.41 1.30 -1.07
CA ILE A 31 -12.11 1.07 -2.50
C ILE A 31 -13.12 0.07 -3.09
N ARG A 32 -13.42 -1.02 -2.38
CA ARG A 32 -14.44 -1.98 -2.80
C ARG A 32 -15.79 -1.30 -3.00
N ASP A 33 -16.23 -0.51 -2.01
CA ASP A 33 -17.51 0.21 -2.07
C ASP A 33 -17.55 1.21 -3.24
N LEU A 34 -16.44 1.92 -3.47
CA LEU A 34 -16.29 2.83 -4.60
C LEU A 34 -16.44 2.10 -5.94
N ILE A 35 -15.77 0.97 -6.12
CA ILE A 35 -15.85 0.16 -7.34
C ILE A 35 -17.30 -0.29 -7.60
N LEU A 36 -17.98 -0.83 -6.57
CA LEU A 36 -19.36 -1.29 -6.69
C LEU A 36 -20.31 -0.13 -7.03
N ASN A 37 -20.10 1.04 -6.43
CA ASN A 37 -20.91 2.22 -6.71
C ASN A 37 -20.70 2.72 -8.14
N LEU A 38 -19.45 2.80 -8.60
CA LEU A 38 -19.12 3.19 -9.98
C LEU A 38 -19.73 2.22 -10.99
N HIS A 39 -19.70 0.91 -10.70
CA HIS A 39 -20.33 -0.09 -11.55
C HIS A 39 -21.84 0.16 -11.71
N MET A 40 -22.54 0.47 -10.62
CA MET A 40 -23.98 0.77 -10.66
C MET A 40 -24.32 2.04 -11.43
N GLN A 41 -23.44 3.06 -11.36
CA GLN A 41 -23.60 4.29 -12.13
C GLN A 41 -23.41 4.04 -13.63
N GLN A 42 -22.43 3.20 -13.99
CA GLN A 42 -22.11 2.87 -15.38
C GLN A 42 -23.08 1.85 -15.99
N ASN A 43 -23.68 0.99 -15.17
CA ASN A 43 -24.55 -0.11 -15.62
C ASN A 43 -25.88 -0.12 -14.84
N PRO A 44 -26.81 0.81 -15.14
CA PRO A 44 -28.13 0.82 -14.52
C PRO A 44 -28.86 -0.51 -14.71
N GLY A 45 -29.37 -1.08 -13.63
CA GLY A 45 -30.07 -2.37 -13.65
C GLY A 45 -29.16 -3.60 -13.58
N SER A 46 -27.84 -3.44 -13.46
CA SER A 46 -26.95 -4.56 -13.19
C SER A 46 -27.22 -5.19 -11.82
N ASP A 47 -27.19 -6.52 -11.76
CA ASP A 47 -27.30 -7.31 -10.53
C ASP A 47 -25.93 -7.73 -9.97
N PHE A 48 -24.85 -7.25 -10.58
CA PHE A 48 -23.48 -7.66 -10.25
C PHE A 48 -23.13 -7.45 -8.77
N PRO A 49 -23.40 -6.30 -8.12
CA PRO A 49 -23.07 -6.12 -6.70
C PRO A 49 -23.80 -7.08 -5.75
N GLN A 50 -24.97 -7.57 -6.15
CA GLN A 50 -25.76 -8.54 -5.39
C GLN A 50 -25.20 -9.95 -5.58
N ARG A 51 -24.79 -10.29 -6.81
CA ARG A 51 -24.12 -11.56 -7.12
C ARG A 51 -22.76 -11.68 -6.43
N TRP A 52 -21.94 -10.63 -6.52
CA TRP A 52 -20.63 -10.56 -5.87
C TRP A 52 -20.74 -10.82 -4.37
N ARG A 53 -21.67 -10.14 -3.68
CA ARG A 53 -21.87 -10.32 -2.23
C ARG A 53 -22.23 -11.75 -1.84
N LYS A 54 -23.07 -12.42 -2.64
CA LYS A 54 -23.42 -13.83 -2.40
C LYS A 54 -22.24 -14.77 -2.63
N GLU A 55 -21.35 -14.42 -3.55
CA GLU A 55 -20.14 -15.21 -3.81
C GLU A 55 -19.11 -15.05 -2.69
N GLU A 56 -18.90 -13.82 -2.17
CA GLU A 56 -18.05 -13.60 -0.98
C GLU A 56 -18.60 -14.34 0.26
N GLU A 57 -19.91 -14.28 0.51
CA GLU A 57 -20.54 -14.99 1.63
C GLU A 57 -20.32 -16.51 1.51
N LYS A 58 -20.47 -17.07 0.31
CA LYS A 58 -20.22 -18.49 0.04
C LYS A 58 -18.74 -18.85 0.20
N GLU A 59 -17.82 -17.98 -0.18
CA GLU A 59 -16.38 -18.19 0.01
C GLU A 59 -16.01 -18.13 1.50
N GLU A 60 -16.59 -17.20 2.26
CA GLU A 60 -16.41 -17.10 3.71
C GLU A 60 -16.97 -18.34 4.44
N GLU A 61 -18.15 -18.83 4.05
CA GLU A 61 -18.74 -20.06 4.56
C GLU A 61 -17.85 -21.28 4.23
N ALA A 62 -17.34 -21.37 3.00
CA ALA A 62 -16.42 -22.44 2.60
C ALA A 62 -15.06 -22.35 3.31
N ALA A 63 -14.58 -21.15 3.63
CA ALA A 63 -13.37 -20.95 4.41
C ALA A 63 -13.57 -21.38 5.88
N ALA A 64 -14.72 -21.04 6.48
CA ALA A 64 -15.08 -21.47 7.83
C ALA A 64 -15.18 -23.00 7.94
N LEU A 65 -15.75 -23.67 6.93
CA LEU A 65 -15.84 -25.14 6.88
C LEU A 65 -14.46 -25.81 6.75
N ARG A 66 -13.49 -25.15 6.09
CA ARG A 66 -12.11 -25.66 5.93
C ARG A 66 -11.25 -25.55 7.18
N VAL A 67 -11.66 -24.78 8.20
CA VAL A 67 -10.92 -24.67 9.48
C VAL A 67 -11.04 -25.94 10.33
N GLU A 68 -12.03 -26.82 10.06
CA GLU A 68 -12.18 -28.12 10.72
C GLU A 68 -11.16 -29.18 10.22
N GLU A 69 -10.49 -28.96 9.09
CA GLU A 69 -9.40 -29.81 8.60
C GLU A 69 -8.05 -29.14 8.91
N PRO A 70 -7.08 -29.82 9.55
CA PRO A 70 -5.83 -29.18 9.96
C PRO A 70 -5.09 -28.62 8.73
N PRO A 71 -4.90 -27.29 8.63
CA PRO A 71 -4.30 -26.71 7.45
C PRO A 71 -2.81 -27.02 7.42
N VAL A 72 -2.31 -27.55 6.29
CA VAL A 72 -0.88 -27.48 5.97
C VAL A 72 -0.57 -25.99 5.75
N PRO A 73 0.21 -25.33 6.61
CA PRO A 73 0.30 -23.89 6.61
C PRO A 73 1.20 -23.45 5.46
N THR A 74 0.60 -23.04 4.34
CA THR A 74 1.30 -22.21 3.35
C THR A 74 0.90 -20.76 3.58
N THR A 75 1.19 -20.25 4.79
CA THR A 75 1.11 -18.82 5.08
C THR A 75 2.32 -18.16 4.44
N VAL A 76 2.12 -17.55 3.27
CA VAL A 76 3.12 -16.63 2.71
C VAL A 76 3.11 -15.38 3.57
N LEU A 77 3.97 -15.34 4.59
CA LEU A 77 4.21 -14.16 5.41
C LEU A 77 4.96 -13.13 4.56
N VAL A 78 4.22 -12.24 3.88
CA VAL A 78 4.79 -11.05 3.26
C VAL A 78 4.90 -9.97 4.32
N THR A 79 6.03 -9.94 5.03
CA THR A 79 6.37 -8.81 5.92
C THR A 79 6.95 -7.67 5.08
N ALA A 80 6.23 -6.54 5.02
CA ALA A 80 6.77 -5.32 4.44
C ALA A 80 7.96 -4.81 5.28
N PRO A 81 8.99 -4.20 4.67
CA PRO A 81 10.12 -3.68 5.41
C PRO A 81 9.69 -2.52 6.32
N THR A 82 10.04 -2.59 7.60
CA THR A 82 9.75 -1.56 8.60
C THR A 82 10.68 -0.36 8.51
N SER A 83 11.77 -0.43 7.74
CA SER A 83 12.69 0.68 7.53
C SER A 83 13.34 0.63 6.16
N VAL A 84 13.70 1.79 5.61
CA VAL A 84 14.46 1.92 4.36
C VAL A 84 15.63 2.87 4.59
N ILE A 85 16.78 2.57 3.99
CA ILE A 85 17.95 3.46 3.99
C ILE A 85 17.99 4.20 2.66
N LEU A 86 17.83 5.52 2.68
CA LEU A 86 18.07 6.36 1.52
C LEU A 86 19.52 6.80 1.50
N VAL A 87 20.19 6.54 0.39
CA VAL A 87 21.52 7.08 0.10
C VAL A 87 21.35 8.08 -1.04
N CYS A 88 21.39 9.37 -0.72
CA CYS A 88 21.46 10.39 -1.76
C CYS A 88 22.91 10.48 -2.25
N PRO A 89 23.18 10.38 -3.56
CA PRO A 89 24.53 10.60 -4.08
C PRO A 89 24.99 12.01 -3.68
N PRO A 90 26.28 12.20 -3.34
CA PRO A 90 26.80 13.52 -3.04
C PRO A 90 26.53 14.44 -4.23
N GLY A 91 25.79 15.52 -3.97
CA GLY A 91 25.41 16.46 -5.02
C GLY A 91 26.65 17.03 -5.69
N ASN A 92 26.64 17.06 -7.02
CA ASN A 92 27.66 17.75 -7.81
C ASN A 92 27.55 19.24 -7.50
N SER A 93 28.21 19.69 -6.44
CA SER A 93 28.46 21.11 -6.16
C SER A 93 29.53 21.60 -7.12
N GLY A 94 29.23 21.49 -8.41
CA GLY A 94 30.00 22.06 -9.51
C GLY A 94 29.61 23.51 -9.64
N VAL A 95 30.52 24.37 -9.20
CA VAL A 95 30.50 25.82 -9.33
C VAL A 95 29.95 26.25 -10.71
N SER A 96 28.83 26.97 -10.75
CA SER A 96 28.56 27.88 -11.88
C SER A 96 29.18 29.22 -11.52
N GLY A 97 30.51 29.26 -11.59
CA GLY A 97 31.25 30.50 -11.67
C GLY A 97 30.96 31.14 -13.03
N SER A 98 30.49 32.39 -12.97
CA SER A 98 30.80 33.47 -13.90
C SER A 98 31.32 33.08 -15.29
N ASN A 99 30.55 33.40 -16.34
CA ASN A 99 31.09 34.07 -17.53
C ASN A 99 29.96 34.65 -18.37
N GLN A 100 29.71 35.94 -18.17
CA GLN A 100 29.12 36.83 -19.17
C GLN A 100 30.27 37.31 -20.07
N PRO A 101 30.18 37.17 -21.40
CA PRO A 101 30.90 38.06 -22.30
C PRO A 101 29.94 38.99 -23.04
N SER A 102 30.48 40.18 -23.28
CA SER A 102 29.89 41.42 -23.79
C SER A 102 29.24 41.34 -25.17
#